data_AF-A0AAD6ZVR7-F1
#
_entry.id   AF-A0AAD6ZVR7-F1
#
_cell.length_a   1.000
_cell.length_b   1.000
_cell.length_c   1.000
_cell.angle_alpha   90.00
_cell.angle_beta   90.00
_cell.angle_gamma   90.00
#
_symmetry.space_group_name_H-M   'P 1'
#
loop_
_entity.id
_entity.type
_entity.pdbx_description
1 polymer ?
#
loop_
_entity_poly.entity_id
_entity_poly.type
_entity_poly.pdbx_seq_one_letter_code
_entity_poly.pdbx_strand_id
1 'polypeptide(L)'
;HLAYWSLDPTGANPLSLEDTANLGFPSLRLFTEIRGRSWDTSVYTGLHQFHQAKSCDPDSQDVARHLGHPLLKLARETHISFAHSESPVPNSLIFTHEI
;
A
#
# COMPACT_ATOMS: atom_id res chain seq x y z
N HIS A 1 4.42 6.80 -0.57
CA HIS A 1 5.87 6.90 -0.87
C HIS A 1 6.10 8.12 -1.76
N LEU A 2 7.03 9.00 -1.40
CA LEU A 2 7.41 10.14 -2.23
C LEU A 2 8.24 9.62 -3.40
N ALA A 3 7.83 9.92 -4.63
CA ALA A 3 8.69 9.72 -5.79
C ALA A 3 9.87 10.71 -5.71
N TYR A 4 11.02 10.29 -6.22
CA TYR A 4 12.21 11.12 -6.33
C TYR A 4 12.86 10.93 -7.69
N TRP A 5 13.62 11.92 -8.11
CA TRP A 5 14.46 11.82 -9.29
C TRP A 5 15.82 11.23 -8.92
N SER A 6 16.37 10.40 -9.80
CA SER A 6 17.73 9.89 -9.68
C SER A 6 18.36 9.87 -11.06
N LEU A 7 19.63 10.27 -11.14
CA LEU A 7 20.44 10.12 -12.35
C LEU A 7 21.18 8.77 -12.38
N ASP A 8 21.17 8.05 -11.26
CA ASP A 8 21.69 6.69 -11.18
C ASP A 8 20.71 5.74 -11.89
N PRO A 9 21.14 4.95 -12.89
CA PRO A 9 20.29 3.99 -13.58
C PRO A 9 19.61 2.99 -12.64
N THR A 10 20.16 2.73 -11.46
CA THR A 10 19.58 1.83 -10.46
C THR A 10 18.52 2.51 -9.58
N GLY A 11 18.45 3.84 -9.61
CA GLY A 11 17.60 4.64 -8.73
C GLY A 11 18.04 4.67 -7.27
N ALA A 12 19.20 4.10 -6.90
CA ALA A 12 19.61 4.00 -5.50
C ALA A 12 19.97 5.36 -4.86
N ASN A 13 20.31 6.35 -5.69
CA ASN A 13 20.81 7.65 -5.24
C ASN A 13 19.82 8.77 -5.59
N PRO A 14 18.92 9.15 -4.67
CA PRO A 14 17.99 10.25 -4.92
C PRO A 14 18.71 11.59 -5.07
N LEU A 15 18.25 12.41 -6.01
CA LEU A 15 18.64 13.81 -6.11
C LEU A 15 18.09 14.60 -4.92
N SER A 16 18.85 15.61 -4.49
CA SER A 16 18.35 16.57 -3.53
C SER A 16 17.20 17.40 -4.13
N LEU A 17 16.38 18.02 -3.27
CA LEU A 17 15.32 18.92 -3.74
C LEU A 17 15.89 20.14 -4.48
N GLU A 18 17.05 20.63 -4.05
CA GLU A 18 17.74 21.76 -4.68
C GLU A 18 18.24 21.39 -6.08
N ASP A 19 18.90 20.24 -6.23
CA ASP A 19 19.37 19.74 -7.53
C ASP A 19 18.19 19.48 -8.49
N THR A 20 17.11 18.92 -7.95
CA THR A 20 15.87 18.67 -8.70
C THR A 20 15.30 19.99 -9.25
N ALA A 21 15.25 21.04 -8.43
CA ALA A 21 14.76 22.36 -8.82
C ALA A 21 15.70 23.04 -9.84
N ASN A 22 17.01 22.97 -9.62
CA ASN A 22 18.03 23.55 -10.51
C ASN A 22 18.01 22.89 -11.91
N LEU A 23 17.72 21.60 -11.98
CA LEU A 23 17.58 20.86 -13.24
C LEU A 23 16.19 21.05 -13.89
N GLY A 24 15.28 21.77 -13.25
CA GLY A 24 13.93 22.03 -13.75
C GLY A 24 13.01 20.81 -13.72
N PHE A 25 13.33 19.80 -12.91
CA PHE A 25 12.48 18.62 -12.80
C PHE A 25 11.24 18.90 -11.95
N PRO A 26 10.06 18.38 -12.36
CA PRO A 26 8.83 18.62 -11.61
C PRO A 26 8.84 17.84 -10.29
N SER A 27 8.22 18.42 -9.26
CA SER A 27 7.92 17.67 -8.03
C SER A 27 6.86 16.61 -8.33
N LEU A 28 7.18 15.35 -8.08
CA LEU A 28 6.28 14.22 -8.27
C LEU A 28 5.64 13.83 -6.93
N ARG A 29 4.32 13.92 -6.84
CA ARG A 29 3.56 13.30 -5.76
C ARG A 29 2.86 12.05 -6.28
N LEU A 30 3.25 10.90 -5.75
CA LEU A 30 2.54 9.65 -5.98
C LEU A 30 1.44 9.53 -4.93
N PHE A 31 0.20 9.42 -5.40
CA PHE A 31 -0.93 9.05 -4.57
C PHE A 31 -1.32 7.61 -4.88
N THR A 32 -1.37 6.78 -3.85
CA THR A 32 -1.88 5.41 -3.95
C THR A 32 -3.26 5.38 -3.33
N GLU A 33 -4.29 5.17 -4.15
CA GLU A 33 -5.65 4.97 -3.66
C GLU A 33 -5.92 3.47 -3.49
N ILE A 34 -6.10 3.03 -2.26
CA ILE A 34 -6.56 1.67 -1.97
C ILE A 34 -8.09 1.69 -2.00
N ARG A 35 -8.67 1.30 -3.14
CA ARG A 35 -10.12 1.06 -3.21
C ARG A 35 -10.41 -0.37 -2.79
N GLY A 36 -11.21 -0.53 -1.73
CA GLY A 36 -11.79 -1.82 -1.40
C GLY A 36 -12.69 -2.27 -2.54
N ARG A 37 -12.26 -3.27 -3.30
CA ARG A 37 -13.14 -4.00 -4.22
C ARG A 37 -13.64 -5.23 -3.49
N SER A 38 -14.96 -5.40 -3.44
CA SER A 38 -15.53 -6.69 -3.11
C SER A 38 -15.35 -7.64 -4.30
N TRP A 39 -15.06 -8.90 -4.00
CA TRP A 39 -15.10 -9.96 -4.97
C TRP A 39 -16.36 -10.80 -4.74
N ASP A 40 -17.00 -11.21 -5.82
CA ASP A 40 -18.11 -12.16 -5.74
C ASP A 40 -17.60 -13.50 -5.22
N THR A 41 -18.51 -14.27 -4.62
CA THR A 41 -18.18 -15.60 -4.07
C THR A 41 -17.53 -16.52 -5.11
N SER A 42 -17.93 -16.40 -6.39
CA SER A 42 -17.35 -17.17 -7.50
C SER A 42 -15.85 -16.92 -7.67
N VAL A 43 -15.39 -15.68 -7.46
CA VAL A 43 -13.98 -15.31 -7.55
C VAL A 43 -13.20 -15.94 -6.40
N TYR A 44 -13.75 -15.91 -5.18
CA TYR A 44 -13.15 -16.60 -4.04
C TYR A 44 -13.05 -18.12 -4.26
N THR A 45 -14.11 -18.75 -4.78
CA THR A 45 -14.10 -20.18 -5.11
C THR A 45 -13.04 -20.51 -6.15
N GLY A 46 -12.93 -19.71 -7.21
CA GLY A 46 -11.92 -19.88 -8.24
C GLY A 46 -10.50 -19.74 -7.69
N LEU A 47 -10.26 -18.73 -6.85
CA LEU A 47 -8.97 -18.51 -6.21
C LEU A 47 -8.59 -19.67 -5.27
N HIS A 48 -9.57 -20.20 -4.53
CA HIS A 48 -9.35 -21.37 -3.67
C HIS A 48 -8.98 -22.63 -4.48
N GLN A 49 -9.66 -22.89 -5.59
CA GLN A 49 -9.31 -23.99 -6.49
C GLN A 49 -7.91 -23.79 -7.10
N PHE A 50 -7.55 -22.54 -7.41
CA PHE A 50 -6.22 -22.20 -7.89
C PHE A 50 -5.14 -22.48 -6.83
N HIS A 51 -5.36 -22.09 -5.57
CA HIS A 51 -4.47 -22.41 -4.45
C HIS A 51 -4.22 -23.92 -4.36
N GLN A 52 -5.28 -24.73 -4.40
CA GLN A 52 -5.18 -26.19 -4.36
C GLN A 52 -4.41 -26.76 -5.55
N ALA A 53 -4.67 -26.28 -6.76
CA ALA A 53 -4.02 -26.77 -7.98
C ALA A 53 -2.53 -26.42 -8.06
N LYS A 54 -2.11 -25.31 -7.45
CA LYS A 54 -0.72 -24.83 -7.46
C LYS A 54 0.04 -25.14 -6.17
N SER A 55 -0.59 -25.82 -5.22
CA SER A 55 -0.06 -26.03 -3.86
C SER A 55 0.39 -24.72 -3.21
N CYS A 56 -0.30 -23.62 -3.51
CA CYS A 56 -0.04 -22.33 -2.89
C CYS A 56 -0.78 -22.26 -1.55
N ASP A 57 -0.08 -21.80 -0.52
CA ASP A 57 -0.68 -21.55 0.79
C ASP A 57 -1.63 -20.34 0.71
N PRO A 58 -2.92 -20.49 1.06
CA PRO A 58 -3.90 -19.39 1.01
C PRO A 58 -3.60 -18.26 2.00
N ASP A 59 -2.84 -18.51 3.06
CA ASP A 59 -2.40 -17.49 4.02
C ASP A 59 -1.08 -16.82 3.60
N SER A 60 -0.51 -17.25 2.47
CA SER A 60 0.73 -16.72 1.93
C SER A 60 0.50 -15.74 0.78
N GLN A 61 1.60 -15.15 0.31
CA GLN A 61 1.60 -14.24 -0.84
C GLN A 61 1.93 -14.96 -2.16
N ASP A 62 1.88 -16.29 -2.19
CA ASP A 62 2.39 -17.06 -3.32
C ASP A 62 1.59 -16.86 -4.60
N VAL A 63 0.27 -16.70 -4.50
CA VAL A 63 -0.55 -16.38 -5.68
C VAL A 63 -0.25 -15.00 -6.21
N ALA A 64 -0.08 -14.00 -5.33
CA ALA A 64 0.31 -12.66 -5.75
C ALA A 64 1.66 -12.70 -6.48
N ARG A 65 2.65 -13.46 -5.97
CA ARG A 65 3.94 -13.67 -6.66
C ARG A 65 3.76 -14.37 -8.00
N HIS A 66 2.97 -15.43 -8.06
CA HIS A 66 2.73 -16.20 -9.28
C HIS A 66 2.08 -15.35 -10.38
N LEU A 67 1.22 -14.42 -10.00
CA LEU A 67 0.54 -13.49 -10.92
C LEU A 67 1.34 -12.22 -11.21
N GLY A 68 2.54 -12.07 -10.64
CA GLY A 68 3.37 -10.87 -10.80
C GLY A 68 2.79 -9.61 -10.14
N HIS A 69 1.90 -9.77 -9.15
CA HIS A 69 1.31 -8.67 -8.41
C HIS A 69 2.25 -8.12 -7.34
N PRO A 70 2.17 -6.81 -7.04
CA PRO A 70 2.96 -6.20 -5.97
C PRO A 70 2.58 -6.80 -4.61
N LEU A 71 3.61 -7.07 -3.80
CA LEU A 71 3.41 -7.59 -2.45
C LEU A 71 3.23 -6.43 -1.47
N LEU A 72 2.03 -6.33 -0.91
CA LEU A 72 1.74 -5.36 0.14
C LEU A 72 2.01 -6.00 1.51
N LYS A 73 2.91 -5.39 2.28
CA LYS A 73 3.10 -5.74 3.69
C LYS A 73 2.32 -4.72 4.53
N LEU A 74 1.31 -5.18 5.27
CA LEU A 74 0.69 -4.32 6.27
C LEU A 74 1.73 -4.03 7.36
N ALA A 75 2.17 -2.79 7.46
CA ALA A 75 2.85 -2.33 8.66
C ALA A 75 1.79 -2.25 9.76
N ARG A 76 1.84 -3.15 10.75
CA ARG A 76 1.08 -2.96 11.99
C ARG A 76 1.75 -1.81 12.74
N GLU A 77 1.16 -0.62 12.69
CA GLU A 77 1.47 0.42 13.67
C GLU A 77 0.88 -0.03 15.02
N THR A 78 1.75 -0.31 15.98
CA THR A 78 1.37 -0.58 17.36
C THR A 78 0.83 0.71 17.96
N HIS A 79 -0.48 0.84 18.03
CA HIS A 79 -1.15 1.95 18.70
C HIS A 79 -0.72 1.98 20.19
N ILE A 80 0.04 3.00 20.60
CA ILE A 80 0.16 3.36 22.02
C ILE A 80 -1.15 4.07 22.38
N SER A 81 -1.93 3.47 23.26
CA SER A 81 -3.20 3.98 23.75
C SER A 81 -2.99 5.20 24.65
N PHE A 82 -3.55 6.35 24.27
CA PHE A 82 -3.97 7.35 25.26
C PHE A 82 -5.41 7.04 25.66
N ALA A 83 -5.60 6.77 26.95
CA ALA A 83 -6.91 6.58 27.54
C ALA A 83 -7.71 7.88 27.44
N HIS A 84 -8.92 7.79 26.86
CA HIS A 84 -10.05 8.57 27.37
C HIS A 84 -11.30 7.70 27.35
N SER A 85 -12.06 7.90 28.42
CA SER A 85 -13.20 7.13 28.87
C SER A 85 -14.41 7.31 27.95
N GLU A 86 -15.19 6.21 27.88
CA GLU A 86 -16.61 6.10 27.51
C GLU A 86 -17.04 5.96 26.02
N SER A 87 -17.97 5.01 25.85
CA SER A 87 -18.55 4.36 24.66
C SER A 87 -20.00 4.87 24.45
N PRO A 88 -20.79 4.53 23.38
CA PRO A 88 -20.50 3.82 22.12
C PRO A 88 -20.90 4.57 20.81
N VAL A 89 -20.09 4.34 19.76
CA VAL A 89 -20.30 4.19 18.28
C VAL A 89 -21.71 4.33 17.62
N PRO A 90 -21.85 4.48 16.27
CA PRO A 90 -20.79 4.56 15.24
C PRO A 90 -21.02 5.55 14.04
N ASN A 91 -19.97 5.66 13.23
CA ASN A 91 -19.96 6.01 11.80
C ASN A 91 -19.95 7.50 11.40
N SER A 92 -18.80 8.14 11.58
CA SER A 92 -18.15 8.88 10.48
C SER A 92 -16.75 9.29 10.94
N LEU A 93 -15.72 8.58 10.47
CA LEU A 93 -14.34 9.02 10.69
C LEU A 93 -14.03 10.08 9.64
N ILE A 94 -14.23 11.34 10.03
CA ILE A 94 -13.59 12.50 9.44
C ILE A 94 -12.13 12.47 9.87
N PHE A 95 -11.19 12.50 8.93
CA PHE A 95 -9.80 12.79 9.22
C PHE A 95 -9.43 14.15 8.63
N THR A 96 -9.25 15.11 9.52
CA THR A 96 -8.59 16.40 9.25
C THR A 96 -7.08 16.21 9.22
N HIS A 97 -6.43 16.85 8.26
CA HIS A 97 -4.96 16.96 8.14
C HIS A 97 -4.58 18.37 8.59
N GLU A 98 -3.72 18.52 9.60
CA GLU A 98 -3.10 19.81 9.92
C GLU A 98 -1.61 19.81 9.53
N ILE A 99 -1.38 20.67 8.52
CA ILE A 99 -0.23 21.48 8.08
C ILE A 99 1.16 20.84 8.01
#